data_AF-A0AA88Y811-F1
#
_entry.id   AF-A0AA88Y811-F1
#
_cell.length_a   1.000
_cell.length_b   1.000
_cell.length_c   1.000
_cell.angle_alpha   90.00
_cell.angle_beta   90.00
_cell.angle_gamma   90.00
#
_symmetry.space_group_name_H-M   'P 1'
#
loop_
_entity.id
_entity.type
_entity.pdbx_description
1 polymer ?
#
loop_
_entity_poly.entity_id
_entity_poly.type
_entity_poly.pdbx_seq_one_letter_code
_entity_poly.pdbx_strand_id
1 'polypeptide(L)'
;MVYWHFKTAFLSYVAISLVIFIVLNVLIGSRDHGNRNFENIIRPLGKDGILKSPDTLFMDIEYYNVSELGDFEIPNTVHYVWCYDHTIKYEQYLSIISVWKLMRPDIIEFHCRYNISEDDPYDMWLKEIKMKISGFVVKRIPENWKFQQYRDCGIYYGIAVLHDRGGIYASDNVTFTKSVRSYRRKNFTVGLDSRGDVSFVMSSRRNFYLLHLAEMNSKHNQPFGSFKSAIRCSVISSKKLQVYKKKIHALC
;
A
#
# COMPACT_ATOMS: atom_id res chain seq x y z
N MET A 1 14.80 34.32 -61.04
CA MET A 1 13.56 33.99 -60.31
C MET A 1 13.68 32.80 -59.35
N VAL A 2 14.54 31.80 -59.62
CA VAL A 2 14.70 30.59 -58.78
C VAL A 2 15.22 30.85 -57.36
N TYR A 3 16.07 31.87 -57.19
CA TYR A 3 16.68 32.18 -55.88
C TYR A 3 15.68 32.68 -54.82
N TRP A 4 14.56 33.27 -55.26
CA TRP A 4 13.53 33.79 -54.35
C TRP A 4 12.67 32.67 -53.74
N HIS A 5 12.38 31.62 -54.50
CA HIS A 5 11.61 30.46 -53.99
C HIS A 5 12.40 29.62 -52.97
N PHE A 6 13.73 29.60 -53.08
CA PHE A 6 14.55 28.84 -52.14
C PHE A 6 14.63 29.51 -50.75
N LYS A 7 14.69 30.85 -50.71
CA LYS A 7 14.74 31.60 -49.43
C LYS A 7 13.44 31.47 -48.63
N THR A 8 12.28 31.47 -49.27
CA THR A 8 11.00 31.37 -48.58
C THR A 8 10.76 29.96 -48.02
N ALA A 9 11.19 28.92 -48.74
CA ALA A 9 11.11 27.53 -48.26
C ALA A 9 12.05 27.25 -47.08
N PHE A 10 13.24 27.85 -47.06
CA PHE A 10 14.18 27.66 -45.95
C PHE A 10 13.68 28.31 -44.65
N LEU A 11 13.12 29.52 -44.74
CA LEU A 11 12.59 30.24 -43.57
C LEU A 11 11.36 29.54 -42.96
N SER A 12 10.49 28.94 -43.77
CA SER A 12 9.34 28.20 -43.26
C SER A 12 9.76 26.91 -42.52
N TYR A 13 10.77 26.20 -43.03
CA TYR A 13 11.28 24.99 -42.38
C TYR A 13 11.88 25.29 -40.99
N VAL A 14 12.71 26.34 -40.89
CA VAL A 14 13.32 26.74 -39.61
C VAL A 14 12.25 27.14 -38.59
N ALA A 15 11.22 27.88 -39.01
CA ALA A 15 10.11 28.27 -38.13
C ALA A 15 9.33 27.05 -37.60
N ILE A 16 9.03 26.07 -38.46
CA ILE A 16 8.32 24.85 -38.07
C ILE A 16 9.15 24.01 -37.10
N SER A 17 10.45 23.82 -37.38
CA SER A 17 11.35 23.09 -36.48
C SER A 17 11.47 23.76 -35.11
N LEU A 18 11.49 25.09 -35.05
CA LEU A 18 11.56 25.82 -33.78
C LEU A 18 10.28 25.65 -32.95
N VAL A 19 9.11 25.71 -33.59
CA VAL A 19 7.81 25.51 -32.92
C VAL A 19 7.69 24.07 -32.39
N ILE A 20 8.08 23.07 -33.19
CA ILE A 20 8.09 21.66 -32.75
C ILE A 20 9.02 21.48 -31.55
N PHE A 21 10.21 22.09 -31.57
CA PHE A 21 11.16 22.01 -30.46
C PHE A 21 10.61 22.66 -29.19
N ILE A 22 9.95 23.82 -29.28
CA ILE A 22 9.32 24.48 -28.12
C ILE A 22 8.19 23.62 -27.54
N VAL A 23 7.31 23.08 -28.39
CA VAL A 23 6.20 22.22 -27.94
C VAL A 23 6.71 20.94 -27.27
N LEU A 24 7.76 20.32 -27.83
CA LEU A 24 8.40 19.15 -27.22
C LEU A 24 9.01 19.48 -25.85
N ASN A 25 9.71 20.60 -25.72
CA ASN A 25 10.30 21.00 -24.44
C ASN A 25 9.24 21.35 -23.39
N VAL A 26 8.13 21.97 -23.78
CA VAL A 26 7.00 22.25 -22.86
C VAL A 26 6.33 20.95 -22.41
N LEU A 27 6.11 20.00 -23.33
CA LEU A 27 5.50 18.70 -23.00
C LEU A 27 6.40 17.82 -22.14
N ILE A 28 7.72 17.88 -22.33
CA ILE A 28 8.70 17.14 -21.52
C ILE A 28 8.86 17.81 -20.15
N GLY A 29 8.97 19.14 -20.10
CA GLY A 29 9.16 19.90 -18.86
C GLY A 29 7.96 19.84 -17.91
N SER A 30 6.75 19.65 -18.43
CA SER A 30 5.54 19.59 -17.59
C SER A 30 5.34 18.23 -16.89
N ARG A 31 6.18 17.23 -17.15
CA ARG A 31 6.03 15.87 -16.60
C ARG A 31 6.71 15.64 -15.24
N ASP A 32 7.56 16.57 -14.80
CA ASP A 32 8.44 16.38 -13.63
C ASP A 32 8.01 17.08 -12.33
N HIS A 33 6.85 17.76 -12.31
CA HIS A 33 6.34 18.43 -11.10
C HIS A 33 5.39 17.60 -10.24
N GLY A 34 4.98 16.41 -10.68
CA GLY A 34 4.09 15.54 -9.90
C GLY A 34 4.76 14.72 -8.79
N ASN A 35 6.06 14.46 -8.87
CA ASN A 35 6.69 13.42 -8.03
C ASN A 35 7.34 13.93 -6.73
N ARG A 36 7.63 15.24 -6.63
CA ARG A 36 8.33 15.79 -5.44
C ARG A 36 7.45 15.89 -4.19
N ASN A 37 6.13 15.85 -4.33
CA ASN A 37 5.23 15.94 -3.18
C ASN A 37 5.17 14.64 -2.39
N PHE A 38 5.32 13.48 -3.04
CA PHE A 38 5.19 12.19 -2.36
C PHE A 38 6.45 11.78 -1.57
N GLU A 39 7.64 12.10 -2.07
CA GLU A 39 8.89 11.91 -1.31
C GLU A 39 8.95 12.79 -0.05
N ASN A 40 8.35 13.98 -0.09
CA ASN A 40 8.22 14.83 1.09
C ASN A 40 7.21 14.30 2.11
N ILE A 41 6.21 13.51 1.65
CA ILE A 41 5.24 12.81 2.50
C ILE A 41 5.89 11.58 3.15
N ILE A 42 6.70 10.82 2.42
CA ILE A 42 7.44 9.66 2.96
C ILE A 42 8.81 10.08 3.50
N ARG A 43 8.84 11.07 4.40
CA ARG A 43 10.01 11.19 5.28
C ARG A 43 10.01 10.02 6.26
N PRO A 44 11.17 9.39 6.51
CA PRO A 44 11.24 8.24 7.40
C PRO A 44 10.66 8.59 8.76
N LEU A 45 9.69 7.78 9.21
CA LEU A 45 9.17 7.82 10.57
C LEU A 45 10.36 7.58 11.52
N GLY A 46 10.55 8.47 12.49
CA GLY A 46 11.72 8.54 13.35
C GLY A 46 12.12 7.20 14.01
N LYS A 47 13.43 7.05 14.20
CA LYS A 47 14.09 5.90 14.86
C LYS A 47 13.90 5.97 16.38
N ASP A 48 12.67 5.76 16.85
CA ASP A 48 12.35 5.92 18.26
C ASP A 48 11.48 4.74 18.67
N GLY A 49 12.09 3.66 19.20
CA GLY A 49 11.30 2.50 19.64
C GLY A 49 12.13 1.30 20.05
N ILE A 50 12.76 1.38 21.22
CA ILE A 50 13.29 0.21 21.94
C ILE A 50 12.10 -0.54 22.55
N LEU A 51 11.83 -1.74 22.05
CA LEU A 51 10.80 -2.66 22.56
C LEU A 51 11.43 -3.54 23.66
N LYS A 52 10.94 -3.47 24.89
CA LYS A 52 11.30 -4.44 25.94
C LYS A 52 10.43 -5.70 25.77
N SER A 53 11.10 -6.83 25.66
CA SER A 53 10.54 -8.19 25.56
C SER A 53 9.79 -8.58 26.83
N PRO A 54 8.53 -9.04 26.76
CA PRO A 54 7.87 -9.76 27.84
C PRO A 54 8.08 -11.27 27.70
N ASP A 55 8.32 -11.91 28.84
CA ASP A 55 8.58 -13.34 28.96
C ASP A 55 7.37 -14.21 28.61
N THR A 56 7.73 -15.35 28.01
CA THR A 56 7.00 -16.46 27.42
C THR A 56 5.73 -16.96 28.12
N LEU A 57 4.68 -17.20 27.34
CA LEU A 57 3.74 -18.31 27.57
C LEU A 57 3.59 -19.15 26.29
N PHE A 58 3.87 -20.43 26.42
CA PHE A 58 3.95 -21.42 25.35
C PHE A 58 2.58 -21.65 24.68
N MET A 59 2.51 -21.39 23.37
CA MET A 59 1.45 -21.88 22.48
C MET A 59 2.03 -23.02 21.64
N ASP A 60 1.20 -24.05 21.41
CA ASP A 60 1.51 -25.24 20.62
C ASP A 60 2.25 -24.89 19.33
N ILE A 61 3.55 -25.17 19.32
CA ILE A 61 4.42 -24.97 18.17
C ILE A 61 4.06 -26.07 17.17
N GLU A 62 3.11 -25.79 16.28
CA GLU A 62 3.11 -26.45 14.98
C GLU A 62 4.51 -26.25 14.38
N TYR A 63 5.23 -27.35 14.24
CA TYR A 63 6.64 -27.40 13.88
C TYR A 63 6.86 -26.66 12.56
N TYR A 64 7.30 -25.40 12.64
CA TYR A 64 7.65 -24.62 11.46
C TYR A 64 8.82 -25.33 10.77
N ASN A 65 8.60 -25.77 9.53
CA ASN A 65 9.65 -26.39 8.75
C ASN A 65 10.74 -25.33 8.53
N VAL A 66 11.93 -25.53 9.11
CA VAL A 66 13.04 -24.57 9.12
C VAL A 66 13.44 -24.12 7.71
N SER A 67 13.20 -24.99 6.72
CA SER A 67 13.38 -24.69 5.29
C SER A 67 12.50 -23.53 4.78
N GLU A 68 11.39 -23.19 5.45
CA GLU A 68 10.55 -22.05 5.06
C GLU A 68 11.09 -20.70 5.53
N LEU A 69 12.03 -20.64 6.48
CA LEU A 69 12.53 -19.36 7.00
C LEU A 69 13.48 -18.63 6.03
N GLY A 70 14.05 -19.33 5.04
CA GLY A 70 15.11 -18.80 4.18
C GLY A 70 14.66 -17.96 2.97
N ASP A 71 13.40 -18.08 2.53
CA ASP A 71 13.01 -17.62 1.17
C ASP A 71 11.99 -16.47 1.15
N PHE A 72 11.66 -15.87 2.30
CA PHE A 72 10.66 -14.80 2.34
C PHE A 72 11.29 -13.41 2.20
N GLU A 73 10.98 -12.72 1.09
CA GLU A 73 11.42 -11.36 0.83
C GLU A 73 10.65 -10.30 1.64
N ILE A 74 9.45 -10.67 2.14
CA ILE A 74 8.54 -9.77 2.87
C ILE A 74 8.53 -10.10 4.37
N PRO A 75 8.80 -9.12 5.26
CA PRO A 75 8.67 -9.28 6.71
C PRO A 75 7.29 -9.81 7.13
N ASN A 76 7.23 -10.66 8.15
CA ASN A 76 5.96 -11.21 8.66
C ASN A 76 5.23 -10.26 9.62
N THR A 77 5.35 -8.95 9.38
CA THR A 77 4.70 -7.92 10.18
C THR A 77 3.45 -7.46 9.46
N VAL A 78 2.31 -7.50 10.13
CA VAL A 78 1.05 -6.98 9.60
C VAL A 78 0.79 -5.60 10.16
N HIS A 79 0.38 -4.68 9.30
CA HIS A 79 0.03 -3.31 9.62
C HIS A 79 -1.44 -3.08 9.30
N TYR A 80 -2.20 -2.74 10.32
CA TYR A 80 -3.55 -2.20 10.20
C TYR A 80 -3.51 -0.70 10.44
N VAL A 81 -4.38 0.05 9.76
CA VAL A 81 -4.47 1.49 9.93
C VAL A 81 -5.91 1.86 10.25
N TRP A 82 -6.10 2.43 11.44
CA TRP A 82 -7.39 2.85 11.98
C TRP A 82 -7.46 4.37 12.10
N CYS A 83 -8.31 4.96 11.28
CA CYS A 83 -8.45 6.40 11.19
C CYS A 83 -9.78 6.93 11.72
N TYR A 84 -10.59 6.10 12.34
CA TYR A 84 -11.93 6.49 12.77
C TYR A 84 -11.89 6.93 14.23
N ASP A 85 -12.77 7.87 14.58
CA ASP A 85 -12.96 8.38 15.94
C ASP A 85 -13.94 7.52 16.76
N HIS A 86 -14.31 6.36 16.23
CA HIS A 86 -15.14 5.37 16.91
C HIS A 86 -14.35 4.11 17.27
N THR A 87 -14.96 3.32 18.15
CA THR A 87 -14.51 2.03 18.65
C THR A 87 -14.42 0.97 17.55
N ILE A 88 -13.69 -0.11 17.82
CA ILE A 88 -13.56 -1.24 16.89
C ILE A 88 -14.90 -1.97 16.80
N LYS A 89 -15.38 -2.29 15.60
CA LYS A 89 -16.58 -3.12 15.44
C LYS A 89 -16.23 -4.59 15.29
N TYR A 90 -17.24 -5.44 15.45
CA TYR A 90 -17.09 -6.89 15.37
C TYR A 90 -16.46 -7.35 14.04
N GLU A 91 -16.77 -6.70 12.93
CA GLU A 91 -16.21 -7.03 11.62
C GLU A 91 -14.69 -6.80 11.56
N GLN A 92 -14.20 -5.71 12.15
CA GLN A 92 -12.77 -5.44 12.25
C GLN A 92 -12.07 -6.40 13.21
N TYR A 93 -12.73 -6.75 14.32
CA TYR A 93 -12.26 -7.81 15.21
C TYR A 93 -12.05 -9.11 14.43
N LEU A 94 -13.04 -9.54 13.64
CA LEU A 94 -12.94 -10.74 12.80
C LEU A 94 -11.84 -10.62 11.76
N SER A 95 -11.64 -9.45 11.14
CA SER A 95 -10.53 -9.20 10.23
C SER A 95 -9.19 -9.50 10.90
N ILE A 96 -8.92 -8.88 12.05
CA ILE A 96 -7.66 -9.04 12.79
C ILE A 96 -7.45 -10.48 13.23
N ILE A 97 -8.48 -11.12 13.78
CA ILE A 97 -8.41 -12.53 14.21
C ILE A 97 -8.15 -13.46 13.01
N SER A 98 -8.74 -13.18 11.85
CA SER A 98 -8.52 -13.99 10.64
C SER A 98 -7.07 -13.92 10.16
N VAL A 99 -6.45 -12.73 10.17
CA VAL A 99 -5.04 -12.57 9.83
C VAL A 99 -4.17 -13.30 10.83
N TRP A 100 -4.41 -13.10 12.13
CA TRP A 100 -3.63 -13.77 13.16
C TRP A 100 -3.66 -15.30 13.01
N LYS A 101 -4.85 -15.88 12.82
CA LYS A 101 -5.00 -17.34 12.67
C LYS A 101 -4.40 -17.89 11.37
N LEU A 102 -4.60 -17.21 10.23
CA LEU A 102 -4.26 -17.77 8.91
C LEU A 102 -2.88 -17.37 8.41
N MET A 103 -2.38 -16.20 8.81
CA MET A 103 -1.06 -15.70 8.43
C MET A 103 0.00 -15.98 9.48
N ARG A 104 -0.41 -16.12 10.75
CA ARG A 104 0.49 -16.25 11.92
C ARG A 104 1.63 -15.22 11.84
N PRO A 105 1.29 -13.91 11.83
CA PRO A 105 2.29 -12.86 11.79
C PRO A 105 3.11 -12.85 13.09
N ASP A 106 4.35 -12.39 13.00
CA ASP A 106 5.22 -12.26 14.18
C ASP A 106 4.72 -11.10 15.06
N ILE A 107 4.30 -10.01 14.41
CA ILE A 107 3.79 -8.79 15.04
C ILE A 107 2.62 -8.27 14.22
N ILE A 108 1.57 -7.81 14.90
CA ILE A 108 0.49 -7.01 14.32
C ILE A 108 0.61 -5.59 14.88
N GLU A 109 0.98 -4.64 14.03
CA GLU A 109 0.98 -3.22 14.37
C GLU A 109 -0.37 -2.59 13.97
N PHE A 110 -1.10 -2.10 14.96
CA PHE A 110 -2.38 -1.43 14.77
C PHE A 110 -2.17 0.09 14.93
N HIS A 111 -2.15 0.81 13.81
CA HIS A 111 -1.83 2.24 13.77
C HIS A 111 -3.10 3.08 13.89
N CYS A 112 -3.28 3.80 14.99
CA CYS A 112 -4.47 4.60 15.28
C CYS A 112 -4.22 6.09 15.13
N ARG A 113 -5.15 6.80 14.48
CA ARG A 113 -5.17 8.27 14.47
C ARG A 113 -5.74 8.85 15.77
N TYR A 114 -6.84 8.27 16.23
CA TYR A 114 -7.56 8.70 17.43
C TYR A 114 -7.26 7.75 18.58
N ASN A 115 -7.36 8.26 19.81
CA ASN A 115 -7.29 7.41 20.99
C ASN A 115 -8.57 6.56 21.04
N ILE A 116 -8.40 5.25 21.00
CA ILE A 116 -9.48 4.31 21.21
C ILE A 116 -9.63 4.16 22.73
N SER A 117 -10.78 4.57 23.26
CA SER A 117 -11.06 4.46 24.69
C SER A 117 -11.10 2.99 25.09
N GLU A 118 -10.25 2.59 26.05
CA GLU A 118 -10.33 1.25 26.66
C GLU A 118 -11.38 1.17 27.77
N ASP A 119 -11.90 2.33 28.18
CA ASP A 119 -12.83 2.46 29.30
C ASP A 119 -14.30 2.38 28.86
N ASP A 120 -14.57 2.22 27.55
CA ASP A 120 -15.93 1.96 27.08
C ASP A 120 -16.31 0.51 27.42
N PRO A 121 -17.27 0.28 28.35
CA PRO A 121 -17.66 -1.08 28.74
C PRO A 121 -18.26 -1.89 27.59
N TYR A 122 -18.66 -1.22 26.49
CA TYR A 122 -19.18 -1.87 25.29
C TYR A 122 -18.09 -2.15 24.24
N ASP A 123 -16.89 -1.55 24.33
CA ASP A 123 -15.77 -1.83 23.43
C ASP A 123 -14.78 -2.85 24.03
N MET A 124 -15.24 -4.11 24.11
CA MET A 124 -14.41 -5.21 24.59
C MET A 124 -13.42 -5.72 23.52
N TRP A 125 -13.60 -5.37 22.24
CA TRP A 125 -12.90 -6.01 21.14
C TRP A 125 -11.40 -5.73 21.14
N LEU A 126 -11.00 -4.48 21.36
CA LEU A 126 -9.57 -4.12 21.44
C LEU A 126 -8.88 -4.83 22.61
N LYS A 127 -9.55 -4.89 23.76
CA LYS A 127 -9.06 -5.58 24.96
C LYS A 127 -8.88 -7.07 24.71
N GLU A 128 -9.88 -7.72 24.11
CA GLU A 128 -9.79 -9.14 23.73
C GLU A 128 -8.65 -9.41 22.76
N ILE A 129 -8.46 -8.55 21.76
CA ILE A 129 -7.36 -8.67 20.79
C ILE A 129 -6.00 -8.62 21.50
N LYS A 130 -5.79 -7.63 22.37
CA LYS A 130 -4.55 -7.50 23.17
C LYS A 130 -4.29 -8.71 24.06
N MET A 131 -5.34 -9.25 24.68
CA MET A 131 -5.22 -10.45 25.53
C MET A 131 -4.89 -11.71 24.72
N LYS A 132 -5.44 -11.82 23.51
CA LYS A 132 -5.35 -13.03 22.68
C LYS A 132 -4.09 -13.08 21.81
N ILE A 133 -3.55 -11.93 21.41
CA ILE A 133 -2.44 -11.82 20.48
C ILE A 133 -1.27 -11.14 21.18
N SER A 134 -0.30 -11.93 21.65
CA SER A 134 0.89 -11.43 22.37
C SER A 134 1.74 -10.44 21.56
N GLY A 135 1.74 -10.55 20.22
CA GLY A 135 2.43 -9.65 19.29
C GLY A 135 1.60 -8.46 18.80
N PHE A 136 0.47 -8.14 19.44
CA PHE A 136 -0.38 -7.03 19.02
C PHE A 136 0.07 -5.70 19.66
N VAL A 137 0.51 -4.76 18.82
CA VAL A 137 1.08 -3.48 19.24
C VAL A 137 0.23 -2.35 18.68
N VAL A 138 -0.33 -1.51 19.56
CA VAL A 138 -1.03 -0.29 19.16
C VAL A 138 -0.01 0.85 19.02
N LYS A 139 -0.01 1.53 17.87
CA LYS A 139 0.86 2.67 17.59
C LYS A 139 0.03 3.90 17.23
N ARG A 140 0.44 5.08 17.70
CA ARG A 140 -0.21 6.34 17.33
C ARG A 140 0.36 6.84 16.00
N ILE A 141 -0.53 7.20 15.07
CA ILE A 141 -0.16 7.90 13.84
C ILE A 141 0.32 9.31 14.23
N PRO A 142 1.49 9.78 13.76
CA PRO A 142 2.00 11.10 14.08
C PRO A 142 1.01 12.22 13.72
N GLU A 143 0.84 13.20 14.61
CA GLU A 143 -0.11 14.32 14.38
C GLU A 143 0.26 15.20 13.18
N ASN A 144 1.55 15.23 12.82
CA ASN A 144 2.05 15.92 11.63
C ASN A 144 1.75 15.15 10.32
N TRP A 145 1.19 13.94 10.39
CA TRP A 145 0.72 13.19 9.23
C TRP A 145 -0.56 13.85 8.66
N LYS A 146 -0.35 14.93 7.91
CA LYS A 146 -1.42 15.75 7.33
C LYS A 146 -1.79 15.25 5.93
N PHE A 147 -2.51 14.14 5.84
CA PHE A 147 -3.35 13.86 4.66
C PHE A 147 -4.72 14.53 4.86
N GLN A 148 -4.75 15.87 4.75
CA GLN A 148 -5.95 16.67 5.02
C GLN A 148 -6.99 16.64 3.89
N GLN A 149 -6.70 16.04 2.74
CA GLN A 149 -7.58 16.10 1.57
C GLN A 149 -8.25 14.78 1.18
N TYR A 150 -7.86 13.64 1.78
CA TYR A 150 -8.35 12.34 1.36
C TYR A 150 -9.05 11.60 2.51
N ARG A 151 -10.26 11.11 2.24
CA ARG A 151 -11.07 10.30 3.18
C ARG A 151 -10.39 8.99 3.58
N ASP A 152 -9.40 8.54 2.82
CA ASP A 152 -8.78 7.20 2.94
C ASP A 152 -7.37 7.21 3.53
N CYS A 153 -7.17 7.80 4.71
CA CYS A 153 -5.86 7.75 5.37
C CYS A 153 -5.35 6.32 5.65
N GLY A 154 -6.24 5.32 5.66
CA GLY A 154 -5.92 3.90 5.83
C GLY A 154 -4.82 3.42 4.89
N ILE A 155 -5.09 3.41 3.58
CA ILE A 155 -4.14 2.85 2.60
C ILE A 155 -2.90 3.71 2.41
N TYR A 156 -3.01 5.04 2.40
CA TYR A 156 -1.86 5.92 2.17
C TYR A 156 -0.84 5.83 3.29
N TYR A 157 -1.30 5.82 4.55
CA TYR A 157 -0.40 5.61 5.67
C TYR A 157 0.16 4.18 5.67
N GLY A 158 -0.66 3.18 5.34
CA GLY A 158 -0.22 1.80 5.16
C GLY A 158 0.92 1.66 4.14
N ILE A 159 0.78 2.30 2.97
CA ILE A 159 1.82 2.34 1.94
C ILE A 159 3.10 3.01 2.45
N ALA A 160 2.97 4.12 3.19
CA ALA A 160 4.13 4.80 3.77
C ALA A 160 4.88 3.92 4.79
N VAL A 161 4.15 3.21 5.65
CA VAL A 161 4.72 2.23 6.60
C VAL A 161 5.42 1.09 5.85
N LEU A 162 4.77 0.53 4.81
CA LEU A 162 5.37 -0.51 3.98
C LEU A 162 6.61 -0.03 3.23
N HIS A 163 6.65 1.22 2.79
CA HIS A 163 7.82 1.78 2.14
C HIS A 163 9.01 1.88 3.13
N ASP A 164 8.74 2.31 4.36
CA ASP A 164 9.76 2.46 5.39
C ASP A 164 10.27 1.11 5.93
N ARG A 165 9.39 0.14 6.20
CA ARG A 165 9.75 -1.10 6.93
C ARG A 165 9.49 -2.41 6.17
N GLY A 166 8.72 -2.36 5.08
CA GLY A 166 8.15 -3.54 4.45
C GLY A 166 7.02 -4.13 5.30
N GLY A 167 6.57 -5.34 4.94
CA GLY A 167 5.55 -6.08 5.67
C GLY A 167 4.27 -6.25 4.87
N ILE A 168 3.16 -6.33 5.58
CA ILE A 168 1.83 -6.61 5.03
C ILE A 168 0.86 -5.56 5.54
N TYR A 169 0.35 -4.71 4.66
CA TYR A 169 -0.82 -3.88 4.97
C TYR A 169 -2.08 -4.70 4.70
N ALA A 170 -3.01 -4.73 5.65
CA ALA A 170 -4.34 -5.30 5.48
C ALA A 170 -5.39 -4.22 5.76
N SER A 171 -6.38 -4.11 4.88
CA SER A 171 -7.53 -3.27 5.12
C SER A 171 -8.32 -3.80 6.32
N ASP A 172 -8.86 -2.89 7.12
CA ASP A 172 -9.61 -3.17 8.35
C ASP A 172 -10.89 -3.99 8.11
N ASN A 173 -11.42 -3.96 6.90
CA ASN A 173 -12.61 -4.69 6.47
C ASN A 173 -12.33 -6.02 5.74
N VAL A 174 -11.07 -6.47 5.69
CA VAL A 174 -10.70 -7.69 4.96
C VAL A 174 -10.61 -8.89 5.90
N THR A 175 -11.41 -9.92 5.62
CA THR A 175 -11.35 -11.20 6.33
C THR A 175 -10.70 -12.25 5.45
N PHE A 176 -9.58 -12.80 5.92
CA PHE A 176 -8.91 -13.89 5.22
C PHE A 176 -9.67 -15.20 5.48
N THR A 177 -9.92 -15.96 4.43
CA THR A 177 -10.52 -17.32 4.51
C THR A 177 -9.49 -18.41 4.23
N LYS A 178 -8.32 -18.04 3.71
CA LYS A 178 -7.19 -18.93 3.41
C LYS A 178 -5.88 -18.21 3.71
N SER A 179 -4.84 -18.98 4.03
CA SER A 179 -3.50 -18.43 4.18
C SER A 179 -2.99 -17.90 2.84
N VAL A 180 -2.40 -16.71 2.88
CA VAL A 180 -1.75 -16.06 1.73
C VAL A 180 -0.24 -15.92 1.94
N ARG A 181 0.33 -16.67 2.89
CA ARG A 181 1.74 -16.62 3.30
C ARG A 181 2.72 -16.90 2.16
N SER A 182 2.36 -17.74 1.19
CA SER A 182 3.21 -18.06 0.03
C SER A 182 3.54 -16.84 -0.84
N TYR A 183 2.72 -15.79 -0.83
CA TYR A 183 3.01 -14.56 -1.58
C TYR A 183 4.12 -13.71 -0.98
N ARG A 184 4.54 -13.98 0.27
CA ARG A 184 5.70 -13.33 0.90
C ARG A 184 7.03 -13.70 0.23
N ARG A 185 7.06 -14.72 -0.64
CA ARG A 185 8.24 -15.09 -1.46
C ARG A 185 8.47 -14.14 -2.65
N LYS A 186 7.58 -13.16 -2.85
CA LYS A 186 7.71 -12.13 -3.88
C LYS A 186 7.99 -10.79 -3.21
N ASN A 187 8.75 -9.92 -3.87
CA ASN A 187 9.06 -8.59 -3.36
C ASN A 187 7.84 -7.66 -3.23
N PHE A 188 6.78 -7.93 -3.98
CA PHE A 188 5.58 -7.11 -4.04
C PHE A 188 4.37 -7.92 -4.46
N THR A 189 3.27 -7.77 -3.73
CA THR A 189 1.98 -8.39 -4.02
C THR A 189 0.86 -7.44 -3.62
N VAL A 190 -0.16 -7.30 -4.47
CA VAL A 190 -1.39 -6.58 -4.15
C VAL A 190 -2.58 -7.52 -4.30
N GLY A 191 -3.46 -7.52 -3.30
CA GLY A 191 -4.76 -8.17 -3.35
C GLY A 191 -5.86 -7.12 -3.48
N LEU A 192 -6.77 -7.34 -4.42
CA LEU A 192 -7.93 -6.49 -4.67
C LEU A 192 -9.22 -7.21 -4.29
N ASP A 193 -10.24 -6.46 -3.88
CA ASP A 193 -11.59 -6.97 -3.64
C ASP A 193 -12.39 -7.10 -4.94
N SER A 194 -13.66 -7.49 -4.84
CA SER A 194 -14.56 -7.62 -6.00
C SER A 194 -14.90 -6.29 -6.69
N ARG A 195 -14.69 -5.16 -6.01
CA ARG A 195 -14.85 -3.79 -6.54
C ARG A 195 -13.55 -3.27 -7.14
N GLY A 196 -12.45 -4.02 -6.98
CA GLY A 196 -11.11 -3.62 -7.36
C GLY A 196 -10.40 -2.81 -6.29
N ASP A 197 -11.01 -2.57 -5.13
CA ASP A 197 -10.40 -1.82 -4.05
C ASP A 197 -9.27 -2.63 -3.41
N VAL A 198 -8.21 -1.96 -2.99
CA VAL A 198 -7.05 -2.63 -2.41
C VAL A 198 -7.41 -3.23 -1.05
N SER A 199 -7.43 -4.56 -0.99
CA SER A 199 -7.71 -5.32 0.22
C SER A 199 -6.46 -5.50 1.08
N PHE A 200 -5.33 -5.82 0.45
CA PHE A 200 -4.06 -5.96 1.14
C PHE A 200 -2.90 -5.68 0.20
N VAL A 201 -1.78 -5.24 0.78
CA VAL A 201 -0.52 -5.02 0.07
C VAL A 201 0.57 -5.70 0.86
N MET A 202 1.39 -6.52 0.19
CA MET A 202 2.59 -7.07 0.75
C MET A 202 3.77 -6.47 0.00
N SER A 203 4.75 -5.94 0.72
CA SER A 203 5.93 -5.36 0.08
C SER A 203 7.19 -5.58 0.89
N SER A 204 8.30 -5.80 0.20
CA SER A 204 9.62 -5.57 0.77
C SER A 204 9.83 -4.08 1.05
N ARG A 205 10.78 -3.78 1.93
CA ARG A 205 11.18 -2.41 2.27
C ARG A 205 11.66 -1.65 1.03
N ARG A 206 11.34 -0.34 0.93
CA ARG A 206 11.78 0.56 -0.16
C ARG A 206 11.45 0.05 -1.57
N ASN A 207 10.32 -0.63 -1.73
CA ASN A 207 9.90 -1.12 -3.03
C ASN A 207 9.28 0.00 -3.88
N PHE A 208 9.81 0.22 -5.08
CA PHE A 208 9.36 1.29 -5.98
C PHE A 208 7.92 1.10 -6.52
N TYR A 209 7.36 -0.10 -6.46
CA TYR A 209 5.96 -0.35 -6.85
C TYR A 209 4.96 0.28 -5.88
N LEU A 210 5.35 0.52 -4.62
CA LEU A 210 4.50 1.21 -3.65
C LEU A 210 4.21 2.66 -4.06
N LEU A 211 5.20 3.36 -4.61
CA LEU A 211 5.03 4.73 -5.11
C LEU A 211 4.02 4.77 -6.26
N HIS A 212 4.14 3.82 -7.19
CA HIS A 212 3.20 3.69 -8.31
C HIS A 212 1.78 3.36 -7.82
N LEU A 213 1.63 2.50 -6.81
CA LEU A 213 0.33 2.19 -6.21
C LEU A 213 -0.30 3.42 -5.56
N ALA A 214 0.47 4.22 -4.83
CA ALA A 214 -0.01 5.47 -4.24
C ALA A 214 -0.43 6.49 -5.31
N GLU A 215 0.35 6.63 -6.39
CA GLU A 215 -0.01 7.50 -7.51
C GLU A 215 -1.34 7.08 -8.16
N MET A 216 -1.53 5.78 -8.40
CA MET A 216 -2.77 5.24 -8.99
C MET A 216 -3.98 5.53 -8.10
N ASN A 217 -3.87 5.33 -6.78
CA ASN A 217 -4.93 5.64 -5.83
C ASN A 217 -5.25 7.15 -5.77
N SER A 218 -4.24 8.02 -5.93
CA SER A 218 -4.43 9.47 -5.80
C SER A 218 -5.22 10.12 -6.96
N LYS A 219 -5.09 9.57 -8.17
CA LYS A 219 -5.68 10.15 -9.39
C LYS A 219 -7.12 9.73 -9.60
N HIS A 220 -7.49 8.56 -9.09
CA HIS A 220 -8.82 8.01 -9.24
C HIS A 220 -9.58 8.18 -7.93
N ASN A 221 -10.18 9.34 -7.67
CA ASN A 221 -11.30 9.46 -6.70
C ASN A 221 -12.52 8.59 -7.11
N GLN A 222 -12.32 7.55 -7.93
CA GLN A 222 -13.23 6.51 -8.32
C GLN A 222 -12.62 5.17 -7.90
N PRO A 223 -13.40 4.23 -7.35
CA PRO A 223 -12.95 2.87 -7.10
C PRO A 223 -12.32 2.31 -8.38
N PHE A 224 -11.46 1.29 -8.29
CA PHE A 224 -10.79 0.64 -9.42
C PHE A 224 -11.74 0.00 -10.48
N GLY A 225 -13.02 0.37 -10.46
CA GLY A 225 -14.12 -0.04 -11.33
C GLY A 225 -14.02 0.42 -12.77
N SER A 226 -13.20 -0.30 -13.53
CA SER A 226 -13.60 -0.81 -14.84
C SER A 226 -12.99 -2.20 -15.08
N PHE A 227 -13.16 -3.10 -14.11
CA PHE A 227 -12.94 -4.53 -14.31
C PHE A 227 -14.26 -5.28 -14.14
N LYS A 228 -15.11 -5.21 -15.18
CA LYS A 228 -16.34 -6.01 -15.26
C LYS A 228 -16.00 -7.43 -15.73
N SER A 229 -15.72 -8.33 -14.78
CA SER A 229 -16.08 -9.76 -14.89
C SER A 229 -15.70 -10.54 -13.63
N ALA A 230 -16.72 -11.04 -12.94
CA ALA A 230 -16.78 -12.16 -11.99
C ALA A 230 -15.49 -12.68 -11.31
N ILE A 231 -15.42 -12.44 -9.99
CA ILE A 231 -14.93 -13.32 -8.90
C ILE A 231 -13.64 -14.13 -9.12
N ARG A 232 -12.54 -13.62 -8.54
CA ARG A 232 -11.57 -14.33 -7.67
C ARG A 232 -10.60 -13.29 -7.13
N CYS A 233 -10.17 -13.41 -5.88
CA CYS A 233 -9.07 -12.60 -5.33
C CYS A 233 -7.85 -12.74 -6.25
N SER A 234 -7.69 -11.82 -7.21
CA SER A 234 -6.63 -11.89 -8.19
C SER A 234 -5.40 -11.28 -7.56
N VAL A 235 -4.45 -12.13 -7.20
CA VAL A 235 -3.15 -11.67 -6.73
C VAL A 235 -2.35 -11.17 -7.92
N ILE A 236 -2.17 -9.85 -7.99
CA ILE A 236 -1.41 -9.22 -9.06
C ILE A 236 0.07 -9.27 -8.67
N SER A 237 0.85 -10.03 -9.44
CA SER A 237 2.30 -10.13 -9.30
C SER A 237 2.99 -8.93 -9.96
N SER A 238 4.15 -8.49 -9.44
CA SER A 238 4.97 -7.40 -9.98
C SER A 238 5.27 -7.52 -11.48
N LYS A 239 5.48 -8.75 -11.99
CA LYS A 239 5.66 -9.02 -13.43
C LYS A 239 4.46 -8.59 -14.29
N LYS A 240 3.23 -8.71 -13.78
CA LYS A 240 2.02 -8.26 -14.50
C LYS A 240 1.88 -6.73 -14.43
N LEU A 241 2.30 -6.08 -13.34
CA LEU A 241 2.26 -4.62 -13.19
C LEU A 241 3.03 -3.88 -14.30
N GLN A 242 4.15 -4.44 -14.79
CA GLN A 242 4.90 -3.87 -15.91
C GLN A 242 4.20 -4.05 -17.27
N VAL A 243 3.44 -5.13 -17.46
CA VAL A 243 2.68 -5.39 -18.69
C VAL A 243 1.45 -4.48 -18.79
N TYR A 244 0.86 -4.10 -17.66
CA TYR A 244 -0.26 -3.15 -17.60
C TYR A 244 0.10 -1.72 -18.07
N LYS A 245 1.39 -1.40 -18.31
CA LYS A 245 1.81 -0.16 -18.98
C LYS A 245 1.58 -0.13 -20.50
N LYS A 246 1.28 -1.26 -21.18
CA LYS A 246 1.34 -1.31 -22.66
C LYS A 246 0.15 -1.90 -23.43
N LYS A 247 -0.86 -2.49 -22.80
CA LYS A 247 -2.06 -2.94 -23.54
C LYS A 247 -3.23 -3.20 -22.59
N ILE A 248 -4.32 -2.49 -22.80
CA ILE A 248 -5.65 -2.82 -22.29
C ILE A 248 -6.12 -4.01 -23.11
N HIS A 249 -6.12 -5.21 -22.54
CA HIS A 249 -7.09 -6.28 -22.76
C HIS A 249 -6.94 -7.29 -21.61
N ALA A 250 -8.08 -7.63 -21.02
CA ALA A 250 -8.22 -8.35 -19.76
C ALA A 250 -7.42 -9.66 -19.70
N LEU A 251 -6.76 -9.88 -18.57
CA LEU A 251 -6.32 -11.20 -18.12
C LEU A 251 -6.90 -11.43 -16.73
N CYS A 252 -8.05 -12.12 -16.70
CA CYS A 252 -8.39 -13.05 -15.63
C CYS A 252 -7.34 -14.18 -15.61
#